data_AF-A0AA34TQ62-F1
#
_entry.id   AF-A0AA34TQ62-F1
#
_cell.length_a   1.000
_cell.length_b   1.000
_cell.length_c   1.000
_cell.angle_alpha   90.00
_cell.angle_beta   90.00
_cell.angle_gamma   90.00
#
_symmetry.space_group_name_H-M   'P 1'
#
loop_
_entity.id
_entity.type
_entity.pdbx_description
1 polymer ?
#
loop_
_entity_poly.entity_id
_entity_poly.type
_entity_poly.pdbx_seq_one_letter_code
_entity_poly.pdbx_strand_id
1 'polypeptide(L)'
;MECKHGKMLSNKRQANKENTLEFLGPDTYSSQIGTLVLTISILCLLLSLFKSDKTHVTKLFAIMLVAAIALFSSHWGTYFAAIFIVATAVTELEFLQNLAAIIRKDENYFNYRKEALSREDAIKRKLQEEIEQELDSVPDTNEDNKYKIDLSQIQDLSRPDSMRLSFDVEDKALSYASSEFGSIERGVRLRTKGKSAEYDGLKTTGEINQIFEVKWTRNNMSFPFMHHSIRRAAEIRERHKEITGKDPEVYLLLVTNTKTSLSEVQIDRLQATASEQNVSLRFYSLSEIGFDVTHEIA
;
A
#
# COMPACT_ATOMS: atom_id res chain seq x y z
N MET A 1 -45.93 96.36 -19.36
CA MET A 1 -45.09 95.83 -20.46
C MET A 1 -44.20 94.77 -19.85
N GLU A 2 -44.57 93.51 -20.05
CA GLU A 2 -43.87 92.55 -20.93
C GLU A 2 -42.71 91.86 -20.19
N CYS A 3 -42.49 90.55 -20.24
CA CYS A 3 -43.13 89.50 -21.01
C CYS A 3 -42.95 88.15 -20.28
N LYS A 4 -44.04 87.38 -20.18
CA LYS A 4 -44.06 85.96 -19.79
C LYS A 4 -43.56 85.15 -21.00
N HIS A 5 -42.38 84.53 -20.92
CA HIS A 5 -41.95 83.56 -21.96
C HIS A 5 -41.04 82.43 -21.43
N GLY A 6 -41.25 81.99 -20.18
CA GLY A 6 -40.38 80.98 -19.54
C GLY A 6 -41.03 79.64 -19.20
N LYS A 7 -42.31 79.39 -19.53
CA LYS A 7 -43.05 78.20 -19.09
C LYS A 7 -43.81 77.53 -20.23
N MET A 8 -43.10 77.05 -21.26
CA MET A 8 -43.72 76.13 -22.22
C MET A 8 -42.77 75.11 -22.88
N LEU A 9 -41.60 74.86 -22.28
CA LEU A 9 -40.69 73.80 -22.76
C LEU A 9 -40.43 72.69 -21.73
N SER A 10 -40.96 72.81 -20.50
CA SER A 10 -40.74 71.80 -19.46
C SER A 10 -41.68 70.58 -19.56
N ASN A 11 -42.70 70.60 -20.42
CA ASN A 11 -43.76 69.58 -20.40
C ASN A 11 -43.71 68.57 -21.57
N LYS A 12 -42.67 68.60 -22.40
CA LYS A 12 -42.47 67.63 -23.50
C LYS A 12 -41.36 66.60 -23.25
N ARG A 13 -40.69 66.63 -22.09
CA ARG A 13 -39.63 65.67 -21.73
C ARG A 13 -40.07 64.54 -20.79
N GLN A 14 -41.37 64.39 -20.52
CA GLN A 14 -41.88 63.31 -19.67
C GLN A 14 -42.60 62.18 -20.42
N ALA A 15 -42.71 62.26 -21.75
CA ALA A 15 -43.42 61.27 -22.56
C ALA A 15 -42.50 60.47 -23.50
N ASN A 16 -41.26 60.22 -23.07
CA ASN A 16 -40.44 59.20 -23.74
C ASN A 16 -39.67 58.35 -22.71
N LYS A 17 -40.43 57.66 -21.85
CA LYS A 17 -40.01 56.41 -21.20
C LYS A 17 -40.36 55.28 -22.17
N GLU A 18 -39.76 55.31 -23.36
CA GLU A 18 -39.73 54.14 -24.23
C GLU A 18 -38.80 53.12 -23.59
N ASN A 19 -39.24 51.86 -23.63
CA ASN A 19 -38.57 50.68 -23.11
C ASN A 19 -37.16 50.52 -23.70
N THR A 20 -36.19 51.25 -23.18
CA THR A 20 -34.80 50.79 -23.23
C THR A 20 -34.75 49.57 -22.35
N LEU A 21 -34.76 48.40 -23.00
CA LEU A 21 -34.24 47.17 -22.43
C LEU A 21 -32.89 47.54 -21.82
N GLU A 22 -32.87 47.82 -20.51
CA GLU A 22 -31.64 48.02 -19.77
C GLU A 22 -30.85 46.76 -20.00
N PHE A 23 -29.73 46.90 -20.70
CA PHE A 23 -28.79 45.82 -20.85
C PHE A 23 -28.33 45.49 -19.43
N LEU A 24 -28.90 44.42 -18.86
CA LEU A 24 -28.50 43.79 -17.60
C LEU A 24 -27.14 43.12 -17.81
N GLY A 25 -26.15 43.96 -18.13
CA GLY A 25 -24.77 43.59 -18.21
C GLY A 25 -24.22 43.42 -16.80
N PRO A 26 -23.42 42.39 -16.54
CA PRO A 26 -22.84 42.17 -15.23
C PRO A 26 -21.93 43.33 -14.81
N ASP A 27 -22.18 43.87 -13.61
CA ASP A 27 -21.49 45.03 -13.05
C ASP A 27 -19.99 44.80 -12.77
N THR A 28 -19.52 43.55 -12.76
CA THR A 28 -18.13 43.19 -12.42
C THR A 28 -17.67 41.92 -13.15
N TYR A 29 -16.38 41.80 -13.45
CA TYR A 29 -15.81 40.59 -14.05
C TYR A 29 -16.06 39.32 -13.24
N SER A 30 -16.13 39.42 -11.90
CA SER A 30 -16.49 38.30 -11.02
C SER A 30 -17.92 37.81 -11.25
N SER A 31 -18.88 38.71 -11.47
CA SER A 31 -20.28 38.33 -11.74
C SER A 31 -20.46 37.73 -13.15
N GLN A 32 -19.64 38.11 -14.13
CA GLN A 32 -19.56 37.43 -15.44
C GLN A 32 -19.15 35.97 -15.29
N ILE A 33 -18.04 35.73 -14.57
CA ILE A 33 -17.53 34.38 -14.34
C ILE A 33 -18.51 33.57 -13.49
N GLY A 34 -19.09 34.19 -12.45
CA GLY A 34 -20.10 33.56 -11.60
C GLY A 34 -21.34 33.11 -12.39
N THR A 35 -21.81 33.94 -13.32
CA THR A 35 -22.94 33.60 -14.20
C THR A 35 -22.60 32.43 -15.12
N LEU A 36 -21.40 32.40 -15.70
CA LEU A 36 -20.95 31.28 -16.54
C LEU A 36 -20.81 29.98 -15.74
N VAL A 37 -20.24 30.05 -14.54
CA VAL A 37 -20.11 28.88 -13.66
C VAL A 37 -21.49 28.38 -13.23
N LEU A 38 -22.44 29.29 -12.97
CA LEU A 38 -23.81 28.94 -12.61
C LEU A 38 -24.53 28.24 -13.78
N THR A 39 -24.42 28.73 -15.01
CA THR A 39 -25.06 28.07 -16.17
C THR A 39 -24.49 26.68 -16.41
N ILE A 40 -23.17 26.51 -16.29
CA ILE A 40 -22.52 25.19 -16.36
C ILE A 40 -23.01 24.27 -15.24
N SER A 41 -23.17 24.79 -14.02
CA SER A 41 -23.69 24.01 -12.89
C SER A 41 -25.11 23.48 -13.15
N ILE A 42 -25.99 24.32 -13.72
CA ILE A 42 -27.36 23.92 -14.07
C ILE A 42 -27.34 22.85 -15.17
N LEU A 43 -26.44 22.96 -16.15
CA LEU A 43 -26.26 21.92 -17.16
C LEU A 43 -25.81 20.58 -16.54
N CYS A 44 -24.85 20.62 -15.60
CA CYS A 44 -24.42 19.43 -14.86
C CYS A 44 -25.57 18.82 -14.04
N LEU A 45 -26.41 19.64 -13.41
CA LEU A 45 -27.59 19.18 -12.68
C LEU A 45 -28.57 18.44 -13.62
N LEU A 46 -28.84 19.00 -14.80
CA LEU A 46 -29.70 18.36 -15.81
C LEU A 46 -29.11 17.03 -16.29
N LEU A 47 -27.80 16.96 -16.55
CA LEU A 47 -27.12 15.71 -16.92
C LEU A 47 -27.16 14.67 -15.78
N SER A 48 -27.14 15.11 -14.52
CA SER A 48 -27.24 14.23 -13.35
C SER A 48 -28.58 13.49 -13.27
N LEU A 49 -29.64 14.01 -13.88
CA LEU A 49 -30.95 13.36 -13.87
C LEU A 49 -31.01 12.14 -14.80
N PHE A 50 -30.16 12.10 -15.84
CA PHE A 50 -30.20 11.06 -16.88
C PHE A 50 -29.13 9.97 -16.74
N LYS A 51 -28.04 10.20 -16.00
CA LYS A 51 -26.92 9.24 -15.85
C LYS A 51 -26.96 8.42 -14.55
N SER A 52 -26.38 7.22 -14.60
CA SER A 52 -26.26 6.30 -13.45
C SER A 52 -25.27 6.80 -12.37
N ASP A 53 -24.30 7.65 -12.74
CA ASP A 53 -23.24 8.14 -11.84
C ASP A 53 -23.63 9.41 -11.07
N LYS A 54 -24.81 9.39 -10.45
CA LYS A 54 -25.42 10.56 -9.77
C LYS A 54 -24.52 11.16 -8.69
N THR A 55 -23.74 10.35 -8.00
CA THR A 55 -22.89 10.77 -6.87
C THR A 55 -21.79 11.75 -7.29
N HIS A 56 -21.09 11.48 -8.40
CA HIS A 56 -20.00 12.34 -8.85
C HIS A 56 -20.51 13.64 -9.47
N VAL A 57 -21.60 13.56 -10.25
CA VAL A 57 -22.19 14.74 -10.90
C VAL A 57 -22.84 15.68 -9.88
N THR A 58 -23.48 15.15 -8.84
CA THR A 58 -24.06 15.95 -7.75
C THR A 58 -22.99 16.67 -6.93
N LYS A 59 -21.85 16.02 -6.66
CA LYS A 59 -20.70 16.66 -5.99
C LYS A 59 -20.13 17.80 -6.83
N LEU A 60 -19.96 17.59 -8.13
CA LEU A 60 -19.50 18.62 -9.06
C LEU A 60 -20.45 19.82 -9.11
N PHE A 61 -21.77 19.57 -9.17
CA PHE A 61 -22.79 20.61 -9.10
C PHE A 61 -22.68 21.44 -7.83
N ALA A 62 -22.61 20.80 -6.66
CA ALA A 62 -22.51 21.50 -5.37
C ALA A 62 -21.27 22.40 -5.28
N ILE A 63 -20.11 21.93 -5.77
CA ILE A 63 -18.87 22.71 -5.79
C ILE A 63 -19.00 23.92 -6.72
N MET A 64 -19.53 23.73 -7.93
CA MET A 64 -19.74 24.81 -8.90
C MET A 64 -20.76 25.85 -8.40
N LEU A 65 -21.82 25.42 -7.72
CA LEU A 65 -22.82 26.30 -7.13
C LEU A 65 -22.21 27.19 -6.03
N VAL A 66 -21.43 26.60 -5.12
CA VAL A 66 -20.73 27.35 -4.06
C VAL A 66 -19.74 28.35 -4.65
N ALA A 67 -19.01 27.96 -5.70
CA ALA A 67 -18.10 28.86 -6.41
C ALA A 67 -18.83 30.03 -7.09
N ALA A 68 -19.98 29.78 -7.73
CA ALA A 68 -20.79 30.83 -8.34
C ALA A 68 -21.30 31.83 -7.29
N ILE A 69 -21.86 31.35 -6.17
CA ILE A 69 -22.34 32.21 -5.07
C ILE A 69 -21.20 33.05 -4.47
N ALA A 70 -20.01 32.47 -4.32
CA ALA A 70 -18.85 33.20 -3.82
C ALA A 70 -18.43 34.34 -4.76
N LEU A 71 -18.43 34.08 -6.08
CA LEU A 71 -18.15 35.07 -7.12
C LEU A 71 -19.18 36.20 -7.17
N PHE A 72 -20.46 35.91 -6.93
CA PHE A 72 -21.50 36.94 -6.82
C PHE A 72 -21.38 37.78 -5.56
N SER A 73 -20.90 37.22 -4.45
CA SER A 73 -20.75 37.94 -3.19
C SER A 73 -19.68 39.03 -3.24
N SER A 74 -18.71 38.95 -4.16
CA SER A 74 -17.60 39.91 -4.32
C SER A 74 -16.89 40.30 -3.02
N HIS A 75 -16.84 39.37 -2.06
CA HIS A 75 -16.33 39.63 -0.72
C HIS A 75 -15.27 38.60 -0.33
N TRP A 76 -14.13 39.08 0.19
CA TRP A 76 -12.96 38.26 0.48
C TRP A 76 -13.27 37.13 1.48
N GLY A 77 -14.12 37.40 2.48
CA GLY A 77 -14.53 36.39 3.46
C GLY A 77 -15.37 35.27 2.85
N THR A 78 -16.16 35.57 1.82
CA THR A 78 -16.98 34.57 1.13
C THR A 78 -16.12 33.66 0.25
N TYR A 79 -15.07 34.20 -0.37
CA TYR A 79 -14.07 33.39 -1.08
C TYR A 79 -13.33 32.44 -0.14
N PHE A 80 -12.92 32.94 1.03
CA PHE A 80 -12.27 32.13 2.04
C PHE A 80 -13.18 30.98 2.50
N ALA A 81 -14.44 31.27 2.86
CA ALA A 81 -15.40 30.24 3.25
C ALA A 81 -15.65 29.21 2.13
N ALA A 82 -15.78 29.66 0.89
CA ALA A 82 -15.98 28.78 -0.27
C ALA A 82 -14.81 27.81 -0.48
N ILE A 83 -13.56 28.26 -0.31
CA ILE A 83 -12.36 27.39 -0.40
C ILE A 83 -12.44 26.27 0.64
N PHE A 84 -12.82 26.58 1.89
CA PHE A 84 -12.98 25.56 2.93
C PHE A 84 -14.10 24.57 2.60
N ILE A 85 -15.26 25.06 2.17
CA ILE A 85 -16.39 24.20 1.79
C ILE A 85 -15.99 23.25 0.66
N VAL A 86 -15.37 23.77 -0.40
CA VAL A 86 -14.90 22.94 -1.53
C VAL A 86 -13.81 21.96 -1.08
N ALA A 87 -12.86 22.40 -0.26
CA ALA A 87 -11.85 21.52 0.30
C ALA A 87 -12.49 20.37 1.10
N THR A 88 -13.49 20.64 1.94
CA THR A 88 -14.22 19.59 2.69
C THR A 88 -15.08 18.68 1.82
N ALA A 89 -15.51 19.14 0.65
CA ALA A 89 -16.27 18.33 -0.29
C ALA A 89 -15.38 17.42 -1.16
N VAL A 90 -14.14 17.84 -1.43
CA VAL A 90 -13.16 17.12 -2.26
C VAL A 90 -12.24 16.23 -1.43
N THR A 91 -11.96 16.60 -0.19
CA THR A 91 -11.16 15.79 0.72
C THR A 91 -12.04 14.81 1.48
N GLU A 92 -11.57 13.56 1.56
CA GLU A 92 -12.19 12.56 2.41
C GLU A 92 -12.08 13.02 3.87
N LEU A 93 -13.14 12.82 4.65
CA LEU A 93 -13.18 13.17 6.07
C LEU A 93 -11.96 12.62 6.83
N GLU A 94 -11.51 11.43 6.43
CA GLU A 94 -10.33 10.76 6.94
C GLU A 94 -9.05 11.56 6.66
N PHE A 95 -8.88 12.14 5.47
CA PHE A 95 -7.71 12.97 5.16
C PHE A 95 -7.64 14.23 6.04
N LEU A 96 -8.77 14.89 6.29
CA LEU A 96 -8.82 16.05 7.19
C LEU A 96 -8.52 15.68 8.65
N GLN A 97 -9.01 14.52 9.10
CA GLN A 97 -8.68 13.98 10.42
C GLN A 97 -7.18 13.67 10.54
N ASN A 98 -6.59 13.08 9.49
CA ASN A 98 -5.16 12.76 9.42
C ASN A 98 -4.32 14.04 9.47
N LEU A 99 -4.71 15.07 8.71
CA LEU A 99 -4.00 16.35 8.67
C LEU A 99 -4.14 17.12 9.99
N ALA A 100 -5.34 17.13 10.59
CA ALA A 100 -5.57 17.72 11.91
C ALA A 100 -4.76 17.04 13.01
N ALA A 101 -4.64 15.71 12.97
CA ALA A 101 -3.84 14.95 13.93
C ALA A 101 -2.32 15.18 13.75
N ILE A 102 -1.85 15.32 12.50
CA ILE A 102 -0.45 15.68 12.20
C ILE A 102 -0.14 17.08 12.73
N ILE A 103 -1.02 18.06 12.52
CA ILE A 103 -0.85 19.43 13.01
C ILE A 103 -0.88 19.48 14.54
N ARG A 104 -1.77 18.71 15.18
CA ARG A 104 -1.89 18.65 16.65
C ARG A 104 -0.83 17.79 17.33
N LYS A 105 0.02 17.06 16.59
CA LYS A 105 0.98 16.07 17.12
C LYS A 105 0.33 15.15 18.16
N ASP A 106 -0.87 14.65 17.86
CA ASP A 106 -1.61 13.81 18.81
C ASP A 106 -1.06 12.38 18.81
N GLU A 107 -0.30 12.03 19.86
CA GLU A 107 0.27 10.68 20.04
C GLU A 107 -0.79 9.58 20.08
N ASN A 108 -2.00 9.88 20.58
CA ASN A 108 -3.08 8.88 20.66
C ASN A 108 -3.64 8.53 19.29
N TYR A 109 -3.73 9.48 18.38
CA TYR A 109 -4.13 9.21 17.00
C TYR A 109 -3.10 8.34 16.26
N PHE A 110 -1.80 8.59 16.48
CA PHE A 110 -0.74 7.76 15.90
C PHE A 110 -0.69 6.35 16.51
N ASN A 111 -0.94 6.22 17.82
CA ASN A 111 -1.04 4.92 18.49
C ASN A 111 -2.30 4.15 18.07
N TYR A 112 -3.44 4.84 17.92
CA TYR A 112 -4.67 4.25 17.37
C TYR A 112 -4.49 3.80 15.93
N ARG A 113 -3.75 4.54 15.08
CA ARG A 113 -3.49 4.10 13.70
C ARG A 113 -2.52 2.92 13.63
N LYS A 114 -1.56 2.82 14.56
CA LYS A 114 -0.71 1.63 14.72
C LYS A 114 -1.54 0.41 15.17
N GLU A 115 -2.48 0.61 16.10
CA GLU A 115 -3.43 -0.42 16.52
C GLU A 115 -4.45 -0.77 15.43
N ALA A 116 -4.90 0.19 14.63
CA ALA A 116 -5.86 -0.02 13.54
C ALA A 116 -5.21 -0.76 12.36
N LEU A 117 -3.95 -0.48 12.03
CA LEU A 117 -3.14 -1.30 11.12
C LEU A 117 -2.95 -2.72 11.70
N SER A 118 -2.69 -2.83 13.00
CA SER A 118 -2.66 -4.13 13.69
C SER A 118 -4.03 -4.83 13.67
N ARG A 119 -5.16 -4.10 13.64
CA ARG A 119 -6.51 -4.65 13.54
C ARG A 119 -6.88 -4.99 12.11
N GLU A 120 -6.48 -4.23 11.09
CA GLU A 120 -6.67 -4.60 9.68
C GLU A 120 -5.81 -5.82 9.31
N ASP A 121 -4.58 -5.89 9.84
CA ASP A 121 -3.74 -7.08 9.71
C ASP A 121 -4.28 -8.25 10.56
N ALA A 122 -4.93 -7.98 11.71
CA ALA A 122 -5.66 -8.99 12.47
C ALA A 122 -6.99 -9.39 11.82
N ILE A 123 -7.65 -8.51 11.06
CA ILE A 123 -8.86 -8.80 10.28
C ILE A 123 -8.47 -9.56 9.03
N LYS A 124 -7.34 -9.25 8.39
CA LYS A 124 -6.76 -10.09 7.33
C LYS A 124 -6.33 -11.45 7.86
N ARG A 125 -5.72 -11.53 9.05
CA ARG A 125 -5.47 -12.81 9.72
C ARG A 125 -6.76 -13.55 10.07
N LYS A 126 -7.78 -12.88 10.62
CA LYS A 126 -9.07 -13.51 10.92
C LYS A 126 -9.84 -13.93 9.69
N LEU A 127 -9.82 -13.15 8.61
CA LEU A 127 -10.41 -13.50 7.32
C LEU A 127 -9.63 -14.66 6.68
N GLN A 128 -8.32 -14.71 6.87
CA GLN A 128 -7.48 -15.82 6.44
C GLN A 128 -7.70 -17.07 7.30
N GLU A 129 -7.89 -16.93 8.61
CA GLU A 129 -8.29 -17.98 9.56
C GLU A 129 -9.72 -18.46 9.28
N GLU A 130 -10.62 -17.59 8.81
CA GLU A 130 -12.02 -17.93 8.47
C GLU A 130 -12.10 -18.63 7.09
N ILE A 131 -11.23 -18.23 6.14
CA ILE A 131 -10.97 -18.97 4.90
C ILE A 131 -10.29 -20.32 5.21
N GLU A 132 -9.42 -20.37 6.21
CA GLU A 132 -8.77 -21.59 6.70
C GLU A 132 -9.78 -22.50 7.42
N GLN A 133 -10.74 -21.95 8.18
CA GLN A 133 -11.84 -22.69 8.81
C GLN A 133 -12.88 -23.21 7.80
N GLU A 134 -13.14 -22.49 6.69
CA GLU A 134 -13.91 -23.06 5.58
C GLU A 134 -13.13 -24.19 4.87
N LEU A 135 -11.80 -24.13 4.82
CA LEU A 135 -10.93 -25.20 4.32
C LEU A 135 -10.79 -26.39 5.29
N ASP A 136 -10.88 -26.18 6.60
CA ASP A 136 -10.81 -27.20 7.66
C ASP A 136 -12.10 -28.02 7.81
N SER A 137 -13.11 -27.76 6.96
CA SER A 137 -14.25 -28.67 6.80
C SER A 137 -13.91 -29.96 6.04
N VAL A 138 -12.66 -30.12 5.59
CA VAL A 138 -12.09 -31.39 5.15
C VAL A 138 -11.49 -32.10 6.38
N PRO A 139 -11.89 -33.34 6.69
CA PRO A 139 -11.57 -33.99 7.95
C PRO A 139 -10.06 -34.12 8.17
N ASP A 140 -9.67 -33.62 9.34
CA ASP A 140 -8.38 -33.74 10.01
C ASP A 140 -7.79 -35.15 9.91
N THR A 141 -6.67 -35.28 9.19
CA THR A 141 -5.80 -36.47 9.26
C THR A 141 -4.53 -36.11 10.01
N ASN A 142 -4.56 -36.37 11.33
CA ASN A 142 -3.44 -36.66 12.24
C ASN A 142 -2.22 -35.71 12.20
N GLU A 143 -2.00 -34.97 13.29
CA GLU A 143 -0.77 -34.22 13.59
C GLU A 143 0.53 -35.05 13.39
N ASP A 144 0.47 -36.38 13.53
CA ASP A 144 1.60 -37.31 13.32
C ASP A 144 2.13 -37.37 11.87
N ASN A 145 1.37 -36.91 10.87
CA ASN A 145 1.78 -36.89 9.47
C ASN A 145 2.32 -35.55 8.98
N LYS A 146 2.24 -34.47 9.79
CA LYS A 146 2.62 -33.12 9.34
C LYS A 146 4.08 -33.02 8.87
N TYR A 147 4.97 -33.85 9.43
CA TYR A 147 6.41 -33.82 9.13
C TYR A 147 6.91 -34.99 8.29
N LYS A 148 6.02 -35.86 7.81
CA LYS A 148 6.39 -36.95 6.90
C LYS A 148 6.34 -36.47 5.46
N ILE A 149 7.48 -36.46 4.80
CA ILE A 149 7.61 -36.07 3.41
C ILE A 149 8.01 -37.29 2.58
N ASP A 150 7.20 -37.62 1.58
CA ASP A 150 7.58 -38.56 0.52
C ASP A 150 8.25 -37.79 -0.63
N LEU A 151 9.57 -37.98 -0.80
CA LEU A 151 10.34 -37.27 -1.83
C LEU A 151 9.81 -37.51 -3.25
N SER A 152 9.20 -38.67 -3.50
CA SER A 152 8.67 -39.04 -4.81
C SER A 152 7.46 -38.19 -5.20
N GLN A 153 6.69 -37.72 -4.22
CA GLN A 153 5.46 -36.95 -4.43
C GLN A 153 5.69 -35.43 -4.40
N ILE A 154 6.85 -34.95 -3.94
CA ILE A 154 7.16 -33.51 -3.81
C ILE A 154 6.97 -32.76 -5.14
N GLN A 155 7.32 -33.38 -6.26
CA GLN A 155 7.22 -32.75 -7.57
C GLN A 155 5.78 -32.62 -8.07
N ASP A 156 4.90 -33.50 -7.59
CA ASP A 156 3.50 -33.59 -7.99
C ASP A 156 2.55 -32.87 -7.02
N LEU A 157 3.09 -32.23 -5.98
CA LEU A 157 2.30 -31.45 -5.02
C LEU A 157 1.50 -30.35 -5.72
N SER A 158 0.26 -30.19 -5.28
CA SER A 158 -0.58 -29.07 -5.70
C SER A 158 0.08 -27.74 -5.31
N ARG A 159 -0.26 -26.65 -6.02
CA ARG A 159 0.29 -25.31 -5.70
C ARG A 159 0.04 -24.91 -4.23
N PRO A 160 -1.17 -25.09 -3.65
CA PRO A 160 -1.42 -24.82 -2.24
C PRO A 160 -0.53 -25.65 -1.30
N ASP A 161 -0.44 -26.97 -1.51
CA ASP A 161 0.34 -27.86 -0.62
C ASP A 161 1.83 -27.58 -0.72
N SER A 162 2.31 -27.31 -1.93
CA SER A 162 3.67 -26.85 -2.16
C SER A 162 3.98 -25.54 -1.44
N MET A 163 3.02 -24.62 -1.35
CA MET A 163 3.22 -23.33 -0.68
C MET A 163 3.23 -23.52 0.84
N ARG A 164 2.28 -24.30 1.37
CA ARG A 164 2.24 -24.70 2.80
C ARG A 164 3.55 -25.36 3.23
N LEU A 165 3.99 -26.36 2.48
CA LEU A 165 5.24 -27.06 2.75
C LEU A 165 6.46 -26.12 2.69
N SER A 166 6.48 -25.14 1.78
CA SER A 166 7.57 -24.17 1.75
C SER A 166 7.64 -23.28 3.00
N PHE A 167 6.49 -22.93 3.59
CA PHE A 167 6.45 -22.20 4.86
C PHE A 167 6.87 -23.08 6.04
N ASP A 168 6.43 -24.35 6.07
CA ASP A 168 6.87 -25.29 7.11
C ASP A 168 8.39 -25.53 7.05
N VAL A 169 8.97 -25.62 5.84
CA VAL A 169 10.41 -25.74 5.63
C VAL A 169 11.16 -24.49 6.09
N GLU A 170 10.65 -23.30 5.78
CA GLU A 170 11.22 -22.03 6.27
C GLU A 170 11.23 -21.98 7.80
N ASP A 171 10.10 -22.31 8.43
CA ASP A 171 9.93 -22.30 9.88
C ASP A 171 10.89 -23.26 10.58
N LYS A 172 11.02 -24.49 10.05
CA LYS A 172 11.95 -25.50 10.55
C LYS A 172 13.41 -25.12 10.33
N ALA A 173 13.76 -24.55 9.17
CA ALA A 173 15.11 -24.10 8.87
C ALA A 173 15.54 -22.97 9.82
N LEU A 174 14.67 -21.99 10.07
CA LEU A 174 14.94 -20.92 11.03
C LEU A 174 15.00 -21.44 12.48
N SER A 175 14.16 -22.42 12.83
CA SER A 175 14.22 -23.10 14.14
C SER A 175 15.55 -23.80 14.34
N TYR A 176 16.02 -24.54 13.32
CA TYR A 176 17.30 -25.23 13.33
C TYR A 176 18.45 -24.21 13.43
N ALA A 177 18.44 -23.16 12.61
CA ALA A 177 19.43 -22.09 12.67
C ALA A 177 19.42 -21.36 14.03
N SER A 178 18.28 -21.24 14.69
CA SER A 178 18.20 -20.61 16.01
C SER A 178 18.97 -21.38 17.09
N SER A 179 19.21 -22.69 16.88
CA SER A 179 20.04 -23.48 17.80
C SER A 179 21.54 -23.14 17.68
N GLU A 180 22.01 -22.75 16.49
CA GLU A 180 23.39 -22.35 16.21
C GLU A 180 23.61 -20.86 16.52
N PHE A 181 22.68 -20.00 16.09
CA PHE A 181 22.84 -18.55 16.12
C PHE A 181 22.12 -17.87 17.30
N GLY A 182 21.31 -18.59 18.08
CA GLY A 182 20.47 -18.03 19.14
C GLY A 182 19.11 -17.55 18.62
N SER A 183 18.36 -16.79 19.43
CA SER A 183 17.00 -16.36 19.06
C SER A 183 16.98 -15.53 17.78
N ILE A 184 16.24 -15.99 16.76
CA ILE A 184 16.00 -15.29 15.48
C ILE A 184 14.54 -14.83 15.44
N GLU A 185 14.32 -13.54 15.18
CA GLU A 185 12.99 -12.99 14.93
C GLU A 185 12.53 -13.33 13.51
N ARG A 186 11.29 -13.79 13.34
CA ARG A 186 10.76 -14.29 12.06
C ARG A 186 9.86 -13.28 11.37
N GLY A 187 9.86 -13.27 10.03
CA GLY A 187 8.96 -12.46 9.21
C GLY A 187 9.08 -10.95 9.49
N VAL A 188 10.30 -10.47 9.64
CA VAL A 188 10.57 -9.09 10.06
C VAL A 188 10.49 -8.15 8.86
N ARG A 189 9.70 -7.08 8.99
CA ARG A 189 9.61 -6.02 7.99
C ARG A 189 10.06 -4.69 8.57
N LEU A 190 11.12 -4.13 8.01
CA LEU A 190 11.59 -2.78 8.33
C LEU A 190 11.08 -1.77 7.31
N ARG A 191 10.64 -0.60 7.78
CA ARG A 191 10.15 0.50 6.95
C ARG A 191 10.74 1.83 7.39
N THR A 192 11.42 2.54 6.49
CA THR A 192 11.98 3.87 6.73
C THR A 192 11.87 4.73 5.48
N LYS A 193 11.33 5.96 5.60
CA LYS A 193 11.33 7.00 4.55
C LYS A 193 10.95 6.49 3.14
N GLY A 194 9.88 5.70 3.03
CA GLY A 194 9.40 5.16 1.75
C GLY A 194 10.14 3.93 1.23
N LYS A 195 11.17 3.45 1.94
CA LYS A 195 11.82 2.17 1.68
C LYS A 195 11.30 1.10 2.64
N SER A 196 11.19 -0.12 2.15
CA SER A 196 10.85 -1.29 2.96
C SER A 196 11.72 -2.48 2.59
N ALA A 197 12.12 -3.25 3.59
CA ALA A 197 12.76 -4.53 3.43
C ALA A 197 12.09 -5.56 4.34
N GLU A 198 12.02 -6.78 3.87
CA GLU A 198 11.40 -7.92 4.54
C GLU A 198 12.41 -9.05 4.56
N TYR A 199 12.44 -9.76 5.69
CA TYR A 199 13.41 -10.80 6.00
C TYR A 199 12.68 -12.00 6.57
N ASP A 200 13.06 -13.20 6.13
CA ASP A 200 12.54 -14.44 6.68
C ASP A 200 12.96 -14.55 8.16
N GLY A 201 14.23 -14.27 8.46
CA GLY A 201 14.77 -14.15 9.81
C GLY A 201 15.68 -12.93 10.01
N LEU A 202 15.61 -12.32 11.19
CA LEU A 202 16.50 -11.24 11.63
C LEU A 202 16.96 -11.48 13.07
N LYS A 203 18.25 -11.27 13.31
CA LYS A 203 18.81 -11.20 14.66
C LYS A 203 19.63 -9.93 14.81
N THR A 204 19.24 -9.08 15.76
CA THR A 204 19.98 -7.86 16.07
C THR A 204 20.92 -8.11 17.24
N THR A 205 22.23 -8.17 16.96
CA THR A 205 23.27 -8.37 17.98
C THR A 205 24.11 -7.11 18.11
N GLY A 206 23.64 -6.16 18.92
CA GLY A 206 24.35 -4.90 19.17
C GLY A 206 24.57 -4.07 17.90
N GLU A 207 25.81 -4.03 17.42
CA GLU A 207 26.20 -3.26 16.23
C GLU A 207 25.95 -4.01 14.91
N ILE A 208 25.94 -5.34 14.92
CA ILE A 208 25.81 -6.16 13.71
C ILE A 208 24.44 -6.82 13.66
N ASN A 209 23.75 -6.62 12.54
CA ASN A 209 22.51 -7.31 12.24
C ASN A 209 22.84 -8.56 11.42
N GLN A 210 22.25 -9.69 11.79
CA GLN A 210 22.35 -10.94 11.06
C GLN A 210 21.00 -11.21 10.40
N ILE A 211 20.98 -11.34 9.08
CA ILE A 211 19.79 -11.59 8.27
C ILE A 211 19.85 -13.03 7.80
N PHE A 212 18.74 -13.74 7.91
CA PHE A 212 18.57 -15.12 7.47
C PHE A 212 17.52 -15.13 6.36
N GLU A 213 17.92 -15.59 5.17
CA GLU A 213 17.01 -15.83 4.04
C GLU A 213 16.96 -17.34 3.79
N VAL A 214 15.76 -17.92 3.71
CA VAL A 214 15.60 -19.35 3.47
C VAL A 214 15.19 -19.59 2.02
N LYS A 215 15.82 -20.56 1.37
CA LYS A 215 15.43 -21.03 0.05
C LYS A 215 15.46 -22.54 -0.01
N TRP A 216 14.32 -23.14 -0.29
CA TRP A 216 14.18 -24.58 -0.47
C TRP A 216 14.17 -24.96 -1.95
N THR A 217 15.05 -25.89 -2.34
CA THR A 217 15.10 -26.43 -3.70
C THR A 217 14.46 -27.81 -3.75
N ARG A 218 13.32 -27.89 -4.44
CA ARG A 218 12.55 -29.14 -4.63
C ARG A 218 13.18 -30.13 -5.60
N ASN A 219 14.12 -29.68 -6.44
CA ASN A 219 14.76 -30.50 -7.47
C ASN A 219 16.25 -30.14 -7.59
N ASN A 220 17.11 -31.13 -7.83
CA ASN A 220 18.55 -30.95 -8.04
C ASN A 220 18.88 -30.13 -9.30
N MET A 221 17.95 -30.04 -10.26
CA MET A 221 18.05 -29.14 -11.42
C MET A 221 17.90 -27.64 -11.08
N SER A 222 17.70 -27.29 -9.81
CA SER A 222 17.53 -25.89 -9.37
C SER A 222 18.83 -25.08 -9.27
N PHE A 223 19.98 -25.66 -9.63
CA PHE A 223 21.30 -25.03 -9.49
C PHE A 223 21.38 -23.59 -10.04
N PRO A 224 20.86 -23.28 -11.24
CA PRO A 224 20.86 -21.90 -11.74
C PRO A 224 20.06 -20.91 -10.86
N PHE A 225 18.98 -21.37 -10.24
CA PHE A 225 18.15 -20.52 -9.36
C PHE A 225 18.84 -20.17 -8.04
N MET A 226 19.81 -20.98 -7.60
CA MET A 226 20.60 -20.68 -6.41
C MET A 226 21.54 -19.50 -6.62
N HIS A 227 22.15 -19.34 -7.80
CA HIS A 227 22.91 -18.13 -8.14
C HIS A 227 22.02 -16.87 -8.11
N HIS A 228 20.77 -16.97 -8.58
CA HIS A 228 19.83 -15.86 -8.47
C HIS A 228 19.50 -15.53 -7.01
N SER A 229 19.37 -16.55 -6.16
CA SER A 229 19.11 -16.40 -4.73
C SER A 229 20.27 -15.71 -4.01
N ILE A 230 21.53 -16.05 -4.36
CA ILE A 230 22.73 -15.35 -3.85
C ILE A 230 22.68 -13.86 -4.21
N ARG A 231 22.40 -13.54 -5.49
CA ARG A 231 22.26 -12.13 -5.92
C ARG A 231 21.18 -11.39 -5.14
N ARG A 232 20.03 -12.04 -4.93
CA ARG A 232 18.92 -11.47 -4.15
C ARG A 232 19.31 -11.25 -2.69
N ALA A 233 20.06 -12.16 -2.08
CA ALA A 233 20.57 -12.01 -0.72
C ALA A 233 21.55 -10.81 -0.62
N ALA A 234 22.39 -10.60 -1.64
CA ALA A 234 23.25 -9.41 -1.71
C ALA A 234 22.44 -8.11 -1.86
N GLU A 235 21.37 -8.11 -2.67
CA GLU A 235 20.46 -6.97 -2.74
C GLU A 235 19.76 -6.68 -1.40
N ILE A 236 19.41 -7.72 -0.64
CA ILE A 236 18.81 -7.58 0.70
C ILE A 236 19.80 -6.91 1.66
N ARG A 237 21.09 -7.28 1.61
CA ARG A 237 22.17 -6.64 2.38
C ARG A 237 22.22 -5.14 2.11
N GLU A 238 22.28 -4.75 0.83
CA GLU A 238 22.37 -3.34 0.43
C GLU A 238 21.11 -2.57 0.85
N ARG A 239 19.91 -3.13 0.65
CA ARG A 239 18.66 -2.49 1.10
C ARG A 239 18.62 -2.30 2.61
N HIS A 240 19.07 -3.29 3.38
CA HIS A 240 19.15 -3.16 4.83
C HIS A 240 20.10 -2.04 5.22
N LYS A 241 21.29 -1.98 4.62
CA LYS A 241 22.27 -0.91 4.84
C LYS A 241 21.72 0.48 4.51
N GLU A 242 20.94 0.61 3.44
CA GLU A 242 20.25 1.86 3.11
C GLU A 242 19.18 2.27 4.13
N ILE A 243 18.50 1.29 4.76
CA ILE A 243 17.40 1.54 5.71
C ILE A 243 17.92 1.84 7.11
N THR A 244 18.92 1.09 7.57
CA THR A 244 19.40 1.11 8.96
C THR A 244 20.74 1.82 9.13
N GLY A 245 21.48 2.04 8.05
CA GLY A 245 22.86 2.55 8.08
C GLY A 245 23.90 1.52 8.53
N LYS A 246 23.47 0.31 8.88
CA LYS A 246 24.33 -0.79 9.36
C LYS A 246 24.53 -1.81 8.26
N ASP A 247 25.75 -2.32 8.13
CA ASP A 247 26.08 -3.38 7.17
C ASP A 247 25.82 -4.75 7.82
N PRO A 248 24.81 -5.52 7.37
CA PRO A 248 24.47 -6.78 8.02
C PRO A 248 25.30 -7.95 7.47
N GLU A 249 25.44 -8.99 8.29
CA GLU A 249 25.82 -10.32 7.82
C GLU A 249 24.58 -11.02 7.25
N VAL A 250 24.66 -11.50 6.00
CA VAL A 250 23.54 -12.22 5.36
C VAL A 250 23.88 -13.70 5.26
N TYR A 251 23.03 -14.52 5.86
CA TYR A 251 23.06 -15.98 5.82
C TYR A 251 21.95 -16.46 4.88
N LEU A 252 22.32 -17.05 3.75
CA LEU A 252 21.38 -17.73 2.86
C LEU A 252 21.35 -19.22 3.23
N LEU A 253 20.24 -19.64 3.82
CA LEU A 253 19.97 -21.01 4.25
C LEU A 253 19.35 -21.77 3.08
N LEU A 254 20.18 -22.55 2.38
CA LEU A 254 19.76 -23.40 1.26
C LEU A 254 19.33 -24.76 1.79
N VAL A 255 18.03 -25.03 1.73
CA VAL A 255 17.46 -26.33 2.09
C VAL A 255 17.34 -27.20 0.84
N THR A 256 17.92 -28.38 0.87
CA THR A 256 17.79 -29.39 -0.19
C THR A 256 16.99 -30.59 0.33
N ASN A 257 16.44 -31.38 -0.59
CA ASN A 257 15.68 -32.58 -0.20
C ASN A 257 16.58 -33.58 0.55
N THR A 258 17.81 -33.78 0.06
CA THR A 258 18.80 -34.69 0.64
C THR A 258 20.18 -34.01 0.71
N LYS A 259 21.10 -34.57 1.49
CA LYS A 259 22.49 -34.09 1.54
C LYS A 259 23.25 -34.26 0.22
N THR A 260 22.86 -35.25 -0.57
CA THR A 260 23.48 -35.59 -1.87
C THR A 260 22.84 -34.85 -3.05
N SER A 261 21.86 -33.97 -2.78
CA SER A 261 21.15 -33.22 -3.83
C SER A 261 22.07 -32.31 -4.67
N LEU A 262 23.25 -31.96 -4.15
CA LEU A 262 24.27 -31.17 -4.84
C LEU A 262 25.62 -31.86 -4.75
N SER A 263 26.36 -31.85 -5.86
CA SER A 263 27.74 -32.32 -5.86
C SER A 263 28.67 -31.32 -5.14
N GLU A 264 29.79 -31.80 -4.61
CA GLU A 264 30.80 -30.95 -3.97
C GLU A 264 31.25 -29.81 -4.89
N VAL A 265 31.45 -30.10 -6.18
CA VAL A 265 31.81 -29.10 -7.19
C VAL A 265 30.74 -28.01 -7.34
N GLN A 266 29.46 -28.37 -7.22
CA GLN A 266 28.36 -27.40 -7.25
C GLN A 266 28.36 -26.54 -5.98
N ILE A 267 28.55 -27.16 -4.81
CA ILE A 267 28.62 -26.47 -3.52
C ILE A 267 29.78 -25.47 -3.52
N ASP A 268 30.97 -25.88 -3.95
CA ASP A 268 32.17 -25.02 -4.00
C ASP A 268 31.95 -23.81 -4.91
N ARG A 269 31.32 -24.00 -6.07
CA ARG A 269 30.99 -22.89 -6.99
C ARG A 269 30.01 -21.89 -6.37
N LEU A 270 28.99 -22.38 -5.66
CA LEU A 270 28.03 -21.53 -4.97
C LEU A 270 28.71 -20.78 -3.83
N GLN A 271 29.55 -21.45 -3.04
CA GLN A 271 30.30 -20.82 -1.95
C GLN A 271 31.26 -19.75 -2.47
N ALA A 272 31.98 -20.00 -3.56
CA ALA A 272 32.83 -18.99 -4.20
C ALA A 272 32.01 -17.76 -4.63
N THR A 273 30.90 -17.97 -5.33
CA THR A 273 30.02 -16.87 -5.78
C THR A 273 29.43 -16.09 -4.60
N ALA A 274 29.01 -16.77 -3.54
CA ALA A 274 28.44 -16.13 -2.37
C ALA A 274 29.49 -15.33 -1.59
N SER A 275 30.72 -15.86 -1.48
CA SER A 275 31.84 -15.17 -0.86
C SER A 275 32.19 -13.87 -1.58
N GLU A 276 32.18 -13.87 -2.92
CA GLU A 276 32.36 -12.65 -3.73
C GLU A 276 31.30 -11.58 -3.44
N GLN A 277 30.11 -11.98 -2.99
CA GLN A 277 28.98 -11.08 -2.70
C GLN A 277 28.79 -10.81 -1.20
N ASN A 278 29.72 -11.24 -0.34
CA ASN A 278 29.61 -11.17 1.13
C ASN A 278 28.32 -11.81 1.68
N VAL A 279 27.92 -12.94 1.09
CA VAL A 279 26.80 -13.77 1.55
C VAL A 279 27.37 -15.07 2.10
N SER A 280 26.99 -15.44 3.32
CA SER A 280 27.34 -16.72 3.93
C SER A 280 26.31 -17.78 3.53
N LEU A 281 26.76 -18.88 2.92
CA LEU A 281 25.88 -20.02 2.63
C LEU A 281 25.87 -21.02 3.78
N ARG A 282 24.68 -21.54 4.07
CA ARG A 282 24.48 -22.74 4.89
C ARG A 282 23.62 -23.72 4.10
N PHE A 283 24.04 -24.96 4.03
CA PHE A 283 23.31 -26.03 3.36
C PHE A 283 22.70 -26.93 4.43
N TYR A 284 21.40 -27.18 4.33
CA TYR A 284 20.68 -28.09 5.20
C TYR A 284 19.88 -29.09 4.36
N SER A 285 19.70 -30.31 4.82
CA SER A 285 18.69 -31.23 4.27
C SER A 285 17.36 -31.11 5.01
N LEU A 286 16.26 -31.54 4.38
CA LEU A 286 14.96 -31.68 5.04
C LEU A 286 15.06 -32.53 6.32
N SER A 287 15.84 -33.61 6.27
CA SER A 287 16.08 -34.48 7.43
C SER A 287 16.83 -33.77 8.57
N GLU A 288 17.82 -32.93 8.28
CA GLU A 288 18.57 -32.18 9.29
C GLU A 288 17.71 -31.18 10.05
N ILE A 289 16.79 -30.51 9.34
CA ILE A 289 15.88 -29.53 9.95
C ILE A 289 14.67 -30.19 10.62
N GLY A 290 14.59 -31.54 10.62
CA GLY A 290 13.63 -32.31 11.41
C GLY A 290 12.37 -32.77 10.68
N PHE A 291 12.42 -32.94 9.36
CA PHE A 291 11.40 -33.71 8.61
C PHE A 291 11.75 -35.20 8.58
N ASP A 292 10.74 -36.06 8.64
CA ASP A 292 10.85 -37.49 8.40
C ASP A 292 10.70 -37.74 6.89
N VAL A 293 11.80 -38.07 6.24
CA VAL A 293 11.90 -38.14 4.79
C VAL A 293 11.90 -39.60 4.35
N THR A 294 10.94 -39.98 3.52
CA THR A 294 10.84 -41.33 2.94
C THR A 294 11.26 -41.32 1.46
N HIS A 295 11.85 -42.44 1.01
CA HIS A 295 12.40 -42.61 -0.34
C HIS A 295 13.54 -41.65 -0.69
N GLU A 296 14.62 -41.62 0.12
CA GLU A 296 15.91 -41.08 -0.32
C GLU A 296 16.43 -41.93 -1.49
N ILE A 297 16.06 -41.57 -2.72
CA ILE A 297 16.73 -42.10 -3.90
C ILE A 297 18.13 -41.46 -3.91
N ALA A 298 19.13 -42.30 -3.63
CA ALA A 298 20.55 -41.97 -3.63
C ALA A 298 21.03 -41.45 -4.98
#